data_AF-A0A5K3F620-F1
#
_entry.id   AF-A0A5K3F620-F1
#
_cell.length_a   1.000
_cell.length_b   1.000
_cell.length_c   1.000
_cell.angle_alpha   90.00
_cell.angle_beta   90.00
_cell.angle_gamma   90.00
#
_symmetry.space_group_name_H-M   'P 1'
#
loop_
_entity.id
_entity.type
_entity.pdbx_description
1 polymer ?
#
loop_
_entity_poly.entity_id
_entity_poly.type
_entity_poly.pdbx_seq_one_letter_code
_entity_poly.pdbx_strand_id
1 'polypeptide(L)'
;MLQMTLSFSNSILCDRLQPAEGRDVSESCAELRETKIWADVSRLTAEYSLRLLEQGSKVVLGSRFTADSATANQGRNAPTYGKLFNEDTSAALLEAFGKDAGDVGLAEIIGVLSKQPETYSDAACLFRWTCRLLSEASSYYTLDERCTDAIELIRAHARAYDFLASFEPDLSRRCCMQKRRVDLLDALLSKLNPQFYMVACRQIMFECGDALTALRDLNEMKLKNFSAKHSKPDSSATAEMERQAKKVNALARRALGMFERLLSSFKTPVDQTEPEFYEEEWLYSVLVKLPFIHCLLN
;
A
#
# COMPACT_ATOMS: atom_id res chain seq x y z
N MET A 1 -14.28 -15.36 -10.00
CA MET A 1 -14.43 -14.58 -8.76
C MET A 1 -14.89 -13.16 -9.06
N LEU A 2 -14.15 -12.32 -9.81
CA LEU A 2 -14.59 -10.96 -10.19
C LEU A 2 -15.97 -10.88 -10.89
N GLN A 3 -16.20 -11.72 -11.90
CA GLN A 3 -17.50 -11.84 -12.57
C GLN A 3 -18.60 -12.33 -11.62
N MET A 4 -18.27 -13.19 -10.65
CA MET A 4 -19.17 -13.59 -9.58
C MET A 4 -19.47 -12.41 -8.66
N THR A 5 -18.50 -11.60 -8.24
CA THR A 5 -18.69 -10.38 -7.43
C THR A 5 -19.62 -9.39 -8.11
N LEU A 6 -19.36 -9.06 -9.37
CA LEU A 6 -20.17 -8.08 -10.11
C LEU A 6 -21.55 -8.64 -10.48
N SER A 7 -21.63 -9.94 -10.77
CA SER A 7 -22.89 -10.64 -10.98
C SER A 7 -23.66 -10.88 -9.68
N PHE A 8 -23.00 -11.05 -8.53
CA PHE A 8 -23.61 -11.12 -7.19
C PHE A 8 -24.06 -9.74 -6.75
N SER A 9 -23.28 -8.68 -7.00
CA SER A 9 -23.72 -7.31 -6.78
C SER A 9 -24.97 -7.03 -7.60
N ASN A 10 -25.00 -7.42 -8.88
CA ASN A 10 -26.19 -7.29 -9.72
C ASN A 10 -27.34 -8.25 -9.36
N SER A 11 -27.07 -9.49 -8.93
CA SER A 11 -28.14 -10.44 -8.57
C SER A 11 -28.67 -10.21 -7.15
N ILE A 12 -27.85 -9.75 -6.21
CA ILE A 12 -28.31 -9.30 -4.89
C ILE A 12 -29.02 -7.96 -5.01
N LEU A 13 -28.54 -7.04 -5.88
CA LEU A 13 -29.36 -5.89 -6.27
C LEU A 13 -30.70 -6.39 -6.84
N CYS A 14 -30.73 -7.31 -7.81
CA CYS A 14 -31.99 -7.75 -8.42
C CYS A 14 -32.91 -8.58 -7.52
N ASP A 15 -32.40 -9.48 -6.66
CA ASP A 15 -33.22 -10.39 -5.84
C ASP A 15 -33.64 -9.77 -4.50
N ARG A 16 -32.92 -8.76 -3.98
CA ARG A 16 -33.32 -8.03 -2.76
C ARG A 16 -33.87 -6.63 -3.03
N LEU A 17 -33.74 -6.09 -4.25
CA LEU A 17 -34.49 -4.93 -4.75
C LEU A 17 -35.66 -5.36 -5.66
N GLN A 18 -36.43 -6.39 -5.28
CA GLN A 18 -37.85 -6.26 -5.59
C GLN A 18 -38.34 -5.12 -4.69
N PRO A 19 -38.70 -3.94 -5.25
CA PRO A 19 -39.11 -2.83 -4.43
C PRO A 19 -40.39 -3.26 -3.70
N ALA A 20 -40.29 -3.48 -2.39
CA ALA A 20 -41.44 -3.20 -1.54
C ALA A 20 -41.71 -1.71 -1.75
N GLU A 21 -42.85 -1.42 -2.37
CA GLU A 21 -43.24 -0.10 -2.88
C GLU A 21 -42.78 1.03 -1.93
N GLY A 22 -41.84 1.87 -2.41
CA GLY A 22 -41.50 3.15 -1.76
C GLY A 22 -40.18 3.26 -1.00
N ARG A 23 -39.25 2.29 -1.03
CA ARG A 23 -37.90 2.47 -0.44
C ARG A 23 -36.85 2.93 -1.45
N ASP A 24 -36.00 3.88 -1.03
CA ASP A 24 -34.93 4.44 -1.86
C ASP A 24 -33.82 3.40 -2.10
N VAL A 25 -33.36 3.24 -3.35
CA VAL A 25 -32.34 2.25 -3.76
C VAL A 25 -31.02 2.47 -3.02
N SER A 26 -30.75 3.72 -2.63
CA SER A 26 -29.59 4.11 -1.84
C SER A 26 -29.58 3.49 -0.43
N GLU A 27 -30.75 3.39 0.23
CA GLU A 27 -30.86 2.83 1.58
C GLU A 27 -30.65 1.31 1.56
N SER A 28 -31.21 0.60 0.58
CA SER A 28 -31.06 -0.85 0.46
C SER A 28 -29.62 -1.27 0.12
N CYS A 29 -28.91 -0.47 -0.68
CA CYS A 29 -27.47 -0.69 -0.92
C CYS A 29 -26.61 -0.45 0.32
N ALA A 30 -27.02 0.45 1.23
CA ALA A 30 -26.33 0.70 2.48
C ALA A 30 -26.50 -0.47 3.47
N GLU A 31 -27.72 -0.98 3.61
CA GLU A 31 -28.02 -2.15 4.47
C GLU A 31 -27.23 -3.41 4.05
N LEU A 32 -27.02 -3.61 2.75
CA LEU A 32 -26.23 -4.75 2.24
C LEU A 32 -24.73 -4.63 2.57
N ARG A 33 -24.18 -3.41 2.59
CA ARG A 33 -22.76 -3.16 2.88
C ARG A 33 -22.36 -3.48 4.32
N GLU A 34 -23.33 -3.48 5.23
CA GLU A 34 -23.12 -3.86 6.63
C GLU A 34 -23.18 -5.38 6.87
N THR A 35 -23.46 -6.17 5.83
CA THR A 35 -23.47 -7.63 5.97
C THR A 35 -22.06 -8.21 5.91
N LYS A 36 -21.71 -9.10 6.85
CA LYS A 36 -21.58 -10.51 6.44
C LYS A 36 -20.84 -10.77 5.14
N ILE A 37 -21.68 -11.23 4.24
CA ILE A 37 -21.38 -11.74 2.92
C ILE A 37 -20.75 -10.64 2.08
N TRP A 38 -21.26 -9.40 2.15
CA TRP A 38 -20.68 -8.30 1.38
C TRP A 38 -19.24 -8.03 1.78
N ALA A 39 -18.96 -7.93 3.09
CA ALA A 39 -17.61 -7.70 3.58
C ALA A 39 -16.64 -8.83 3.21
N ASP A 40 -17.07 -10.09 3.31
CA ASP A 40 -16.27 -11.24 2.86
C ASP A 40 -15.96 -11.18 1.36
N VAL A 41 -16.97 -10.84 0.56
CA VAL A 41 -16.84 -10.71 -0.90
C VAL A 41 -15.91 -9.56 -1.27
N SER A 42 -16.03 -8.40 -0.63
CA SER A 42 -15.13 -7.26 -0.84
C SER A 42 -13.70 -7.59 -0.41
N ARG A 43 -13.50 -8.26 0.73
CA ARG A 43 -12.18 -8.72 1.19
C ARG A 43 -11.52 -9.66 0.19
N LEU A 44 -12.21 -10.74 -0.21
CA LEU A 44 -11.66 -11.73 -1.16
C LEU A 44 -11.33 -11.10 -2.52
N THR A 45 -12.15 -10.16 -2.97
CA THR A 45 -11.91 -9.44 -4.23
C THR A 45 -10.72 -8.49 -4.10
N ALA A 46 -10.59 -7.81 -2.94
CA ALA A 46 -9.43 -6.97 -2.65
C ALA A 46 -8.14 -7.81 -2.64
N GLU A 47 -8.14 -8.95 -1.96
CA GLU A 47 -6.99 -9.88 -1.95
C GLU A 47 -6.60 -10.35 -3.35
N TYR A 48 -7.58 -10.69 -4.20
CA TYR A 48 -7.32 -11.05 -5.59
C TYR A 48 -6.69 -9.90 -6.38
N SER A 49 -7.26 -8.70 -6.29
CA SER A 49 -6.73 -7.51 -6.97
C SER A 49 -5.33 -7.14 -6.48
N LEU A 50 -5.06 -7.34 -5.19
CA LEU A 50 -3.76 -7.09 -4.58
C LEU A 50 -2.71 -8.08 -5.09
N ARG A 51 -3.06 -9.36 -5.27
CA ARG A 51 -2.15 -10.37 -5.87
C ARG A 51 -1.81 -10.04 -7.32
N LEU A 52 -2.78 -9.52 -8.10
CA LEU A 52 -2.51 -9.05 -9.46
C LEU A 52 -1.55 -7.86 -9.47
N LEU A 53 -1.74 -6.88 -8.58
CA LEU A 53 -0.80 -5.76 -8.39
C LEU A 53 0.60 -6.24 -8.02
N GLU A 54 0.71 -7.20 -7.10
CA GLU A 54 1.98 -7.78 -6.67
C GLU A 54 2.71 -8.50 -7.81
N GLN A 55 1.99 -9.30 -8.60
CA GLN A 55 2.56 -9.99 -9.75
C GLN A 55 3.07 -8.99 -10.79
N GLY A 56 2.27 -7.97 -11.09
CA GLY A 56 2.66 -6.87 -11.98
C GLY A 56 3.90 -6.13 -11.48
N SER A 57 3.95 -5.80 -10.18
CA SER A 57 5.09 -5.08 -9.61
C SER A 57 6.38 -5.90 -9.69
N LYS A 58 6.31 -7.22 -9.45
CA LYS A 58 7.46 -8.13 -9.58
C LYS A 58 8.01 -8.17 -11.00
N VAL A 59 7.13 -8.21 -12.01
CA VAL A 59 7.55 -8.18 -13.43
C VAL A 59 8.24 -6.86 -13.76
N VAL A 60 7.64 -5.72 -13.41
CA VAL A 60 8.22 -4.39 -13.67
C VAL A 60 9.58 -4.21 -12.97
N LEU A 61 9.71 -4.68 -11.73
CA LEU A 61 10.98 -4.64 -11.01
C LEU A 61 12.02 -5.59 -11.63
N GLY A 62 11.63 -6.80 -12.01
CA GLY A 62 12.50 -7.77 -12.68
C GLY A 62 13.04 -7.25 -14.01
N SER A 63 12.19 -6.63 -14.84
CA SER A 63 12.60 -6.03 -16.11
C SER A 63 13.60 -4.89 -15.96
N ARG A 64 13.62 -4.19 -14.81
CA ARG A 64 14.62 -3.15 -14.53
C ARG A 64 16.03 -3.70 -14.30
N PHE A 65 16.16 -4.97 -13.89
CA PHE A 65 17.45 -5.62 -13.71
C PHE A 65 17.99 -6.24 -15.01
N THR A 66 17.13 -6.50 -16.00
CA THR A 66 17.52 -7.07 -17.30
C THR A 66 17.69 -6.04 -18.40
N ALA A 67 17.20 -4.81 -18.21
CA ALA A 67 17.36 -3.74 -19.17
C ALA A 67 18.70 -3.01 -18.94
N ASP A 68 19.65 -3.19 -19.87
CA ASP A 68 20.78 -2.28 -20.03
C ASP A 68 20.24 -0.85 -20.18
N SER A 69 20.86 0.08 -19.45
CA SER A 69 20.50 1.49 -19.35
C SER A 69 20.41 2.17 -20.73
N ALA A 70 19.23 2.19 -21.36
CA ALA A 70 19.05 2.93 -22.62
C ALA A 70 17.65 3.52 -22.89
N THR A 71 16.62 3.25 -22.09
CA THR A 71 15.26 3.78 -22.37
C THR A 71 14.55 4.35 -21.14
N ALA A 72 15.26 5.18 -20.38
CA ALA A 72 14.65 6.10 -19.43
C ALA A 72 14.26 7.41 -20.14
N ASN A 73 13.24 7.38 -21.01
CA ASN A 73 12.51 8.58 -21.40
C ASN A 73 11.28 8.21 -22.26
N GLN A 74 10.13 8.07 -21.61
CA GLN A 74 8.83 8.36 -22.21
C GLN A 74 7.83 8.76 -21.12
N GLY A 75 8.17 9.85 -20.45
CA GLY A 75 7.19 10.67 -19.71
C GLY A 75 6.80 11.86 -20.59
N ARG A 76 5.70 11.75 -21.33
CA ARG A 76 4.95 12.94 -21.77
C ARG A 76 3.47 12.64 -21.57
N ASN A 77 2.88 13.41 -20.66
CA ASN A 77 1.45 13.50 -20.34
C ASN A 77 0.89 12.41 -19.40
N ALA A 78 1.60 12.15 -18.28
CA ALA A 78 0.92 11.56 -17.12
C ALA A 78 0.08 12.67 -16.44
N PRO A 79 -1.22 12.45 -16.16
CA PRO A 79 -2.08 13.48 -15.57
C PRO A 79 -1.58 13.97 -14.20
N THR A 80 -1.73 15.28 -13.97
CA THR A 80 -1.22 16.01 -12.82
C THR A 80 -1.96 15.66 -11.52
N TYR A 81 -1.21 15.12 -10.56
CA TYR A 81 -1.69 14.51 -9.32
C TYR A 81 -1.95 15.55 -8.22
N GLY A 82 -3.03 16.33 -8.34
CA GLY A 82 -3.31 17.49 -7.48
C GLY A 82 -4.43 17.34 -6.44
N LYS A 83 -5.26 16.29 -6.47
CA LYS A 83 -6.46 16.18 -5.59
C LYS A 83 -6.76 14.77 -5.02
N LEU A 84 -5.88 13.78 -5.25
CA LEU A 84 -6.18 12.35 -5.08
C LEU A 84 -6.16 11.78 -3.64
N PHE A 85 -6.00 12.61 -2.61
CA PHE A 85 -5.98 12.14 -1.21
C PHE A 85 -7.23 12.53 -0.40
N ASN A 86 -8.28 13.01 -1.06
CA ASN A 86 -9.61 12.93 -0.45
C ASN A 86 -10.03 11.45 -0.50
N GLU A 87 -10.41 10.88 0.65
CA GLU A 87 -10.81 9.47 0.82
C GLU A 87 -12.07 9.08 0.02
N ASP A 88 -12.57 9.96 -0.84
CA ASP A 88 -13.68 9.71 -1.75
C ASP A 88 -13.22 8.89 -2.97
N THR A 89 -13.29 7.58 -2.80
CA THR A 89 -12.99 6.56 -3.83
C THR A 89 -13.98 6.57 -5.00
N SER A 90 -15.10 7.29 -4.91
CA SER A 90 -16.12 7.41 -5.96
C SER A 90 -15.63 8.29 -7.11
N ALA A 91 -15.01 9.43 -6.80
CA ALA A 91 -14.37 10.30 -7.78
C ALA A 91 -13.19 9.60 -8.47
N ALA A 92 -12.46 8.76 -7.73
CA ALA A 92 -11.31 8.03 -8.23
C ALA A 92 -11.69 6.94 -9.27
N LEU A 93 -12.87 6.33 -9.15
CA LEU A 93 -13.43 5.43 -10.17
C LEU A 93 -13.92 6.19 -11.40
N LEU A 94 -14.60 7.32 -11.20
CA LEU A 94 -15.01 8.20 -12.31
C LEU A 94 -13.80 8.73 -13.10
N GLU A 95 -12.71 9.05 -12.38
CA GLU A 95 -11.42 9.49 -12.95
C GLU A 95 -10.64 8.34 -13.61
N ALA A 96 -10.77 7.10 -13.11
CA ALA A 96 -10.14 5.91 -13.69
C ALA A 96 -10.78 5.45 -15.01
N PHE A 97 -12.11 5.57 -15.10
CA PHE A 97 -12.91 5.05 -16.21
C PHE A 97 -13.46 6.16 -17.13
N GLY A 98 -13.21 7.44 -16.81
CA GLY A 98 -13.27 8.57 -17.74
C GLY A 98 -14.65 9.03 -18.21
N LYS A 99 -15.73 8.32 -17.90
CA LYS A 99 -17.12 8.73 -18.24
C LYS A 99 -18.09 8.19 -17.20
N ASP A 100 -19.29 8.78 -17.13
CA ASP A 100 -20.42 8.22 -16.41
C ASP A 100 -20.47 6.70 -16.63
N ALA A 101 -20.49 5.93 -15.53
CA ALA A 101 -20.41 4.47 -15.53
C ALA A 101 -21.52 3.75 -16.32
N GLY A 102 -22.39 4.49 -17.02
CA GLY A 102 -23.43 3.99 -17.90
C GLY A 102 -22.96 3.56 -19.30
N ASP A 103 -21.75 3.93 -19.75
CA ASP A 103 -21.31 3.71 -21.15
C ASP A 103 -20.08 2.80 -21.32
N VAL A 104 -19.46 2.35 -20.22
CA VAL A 104 -18.39 1.33 -20.25
C VAL A 104 -19.01 -0.03 -19.96
N GLY A 105 -18.91 -0.95 -20.92
CA GLY A 105 -19.48 -2.29 -20.77
C GLY A 105 -18.85 -3.03 -19.59
N LEU A 106 -19.68 -3.67 -18.73
CA LEU A 106 -19.22 -4.48 -17.59
C LEU A 106 -18.14 -5.50 -17.99
N ALA A 107 -18.20 -6.05 -19.20
CA ALA A 107 -17.21 -6.98 -19.73
C ALA A 107 -15.82 -6.34 -19.90
N GLU A 108 -15.75 -5.07 -20.28
CA GLU A 108 -14.51 -4.31 -20.43
C GLU A 108 -13.89 -4.02 -19.05
N ILE A 109 -14.69 -3.58 -18.09
CA ILE A 109 -14.26 -3.35 -16.70
C ILE A 109 -13.72 -4.65 -16.10
N ILE A 110 -14.44 -5.77 -16.27
CA ILE A 110 -13.98 -7.09 -15.83
C ILE A 110 -12.67 -7.46 -16.52
N GLY A 111 -12.57 -7.19 -17.83
CA GLY A 111 -11.37 -7.45 -18.62
C GLY A 111 -10.14 -6.70 -18.11
N VAL A 112 -10.29 -5.44 -17.70
CA VAL A 112 -9.22 -4.62 -17.13
C VAL A 112 -8.86 -5.08 -15.71
N LEU A 113 -9.86 -5.28 -14.84
CA LEU A 113 -9.64 -5.60 -13.42
C LEU A 113 -9.25 -7.07 -13.14
N SER A 114 -9.30 -7.93 -14.15
CA SER A 114 -8.92 -9.35 -14.03
C SER A 114 -7.54 -9.66 -14.62
N LYS A 115 -6.82 -8.65 -15.12
CA LYS A 115 -5.51 -8.82 -15.74
C LYS A 115 -4.41 -8.24 -14.85
N GLN A 116 -3.23 -8.85 -14.96
CA GLN A 116 -2.03 -8.32 -14.37
C GLN A 116 -1.70 -6.97 -15.01
N PRO A 117 -1.46 -5.90 -14.23
CA PRO A 117 -1.11 -4.59 -14.77
C PRO A 117 0.33 -4.58 -15.26
N GLU A 118 0.55 -4.00 -16.44
CA GLU A 118 1.88 -3.80 -17.03
C GLU A 118 2.30 -2.33 -16.99
N THR A 119 1.31 -1.41 -17.04
CA THR A 119 1.53 0.03 -17.04
C THR A 119 1.10 0.66 -15.71
N TYR A 120 1.62 1.87 -15.45
CA TYR A 120 1.16 2.67 -14.31
C TYR A 120 -0.35 2.97 -14.35
N SER A 121 -0.91 3.19 -15.54
CA SER A 121 -2.34 3.49 -15.69
C SER A 121 -3.21 2.32 -15.22
N ASP A 122 -2.87 1.11 -15.67
CA ASP A 122 -3.59 -0.12 -15.31
C ASP A 122 -3.43 -0.41 -13.81
N ALA A 123 -2.20 -0.27 -13.29
CA ALA A 123 -1.91 -0.46 -11.87
C ALA A 123 -2.67 0.55 -11.00
N ALA A 124 -2.76 1.83 -11.42
CA ALA A 124 -3.50 2.85 -10.69
C ALA A 124 -5.02 2.58 -10.69
N CYS A 125 -5.56 2.06 -11.80
CA CYS A 125 -6.95 1.63 -11.87
C CYS A 125 -7.24 0.51 -10.87
N LEU A 126 -6.42 -0.55 -10.91
CA LEU A 126 -6.55 -1.69 -10.02
C LEU A 126 -6.35 -1.31 -8.56
N PHE A 127 -5.37 -0.45 -8.26
CA PHE A 127 -5.12 0.09 -6.91
C PHE A 127 -6.34 0.81 -6.34
N ARG A 128 -6.99 1.70 -7.12
CA ARG A 128 -8.20 2.41 -6.65
C ARG A 128 -9.34 1.45 -6.37
N TRP A 129 -9.51 0.44 -7.21
CA TRP A 129 -10.49 -0.62 -6.99
C TRP A 129 -10.19 -1.39 -5.70
N THR A 130 -8.92 -1.78 -5.48
CA THR A 130 -8.47 -2.42 -4.23
C THR A 130 -8.78 -1.55 -3.02
N CYS A 131 -8.42 -0.27 -3.03
CA CYS A 131 -8.67 0.66 -1.91
C CYS A 131 -10.17 0.80 -1.58
N ARG A 132 -11.03 0.85 -2.61
CA ARG A 132 -12.48 0.86 -2.41
C ARG A 132 -12.94 -0.42 -1.70
N LEU A 133 -12.56 -1.59 -2.21
CA LEU A 133 -12.98 -2.88 -1.65
C LEU A 133 -12.46 -3.06 -0.21
N LEU A 134 -11.24 -2.62 0.08
CA LEU A 134 -10.70 -2.61 1.44
C LEU A 134 -11.50 -1.69 2.36
N SER A 135 -11.96 -0.53 1.86
CA SER A 135 -12.81 0.39 2.62
C SER A 135 -14.19 -0.22 2.90
N GLU A 136 -14.79 -0.89 1.91
CA GLU A 136 -16.06 -1.61 2.06
C GLU A 136 -15.93 -2.80 3.03
N ALA A 137 -14.82 -3.55 3.02
CA ALA A 137 -14.60 -4.60 4.01
C ALA A 137 -14.37 -4.02 5.42
N SER A 138 -13.67 -2.89 5.51
CA SER A 138 -13.32 -2.26 6.79
C SER A 138 -14.51 -1.67 7.55
N SER A 139 -15.64 -1.39 6.88
CA SER A 139 -16.86 -0.97 7.58
C SER A 139 -17.46 -2.06 8.45
N TYR A 140 -17.17 -3.33 8.12
CA TYR A 140 -17.65 -4.49 8.87
C TYR A 140 -16.55 -5.12 9.75
N TYR A 141 -15.32 -5.22 9.25
CA TYR A 141 -14.17 -5.69 10.02
C TYR A 141 -13.46 -4.53 10.71
N THR A 142 -14.05 -4.07 11.82
CA THR A 142 -13.48 -2.99 12.63
C THR A 142 -12.43 -3.52 13.61
N LEU A 143 -11.52 -2.65 14.06
CA LEU A 143 -10.53 -3.02 15.09
C LEU A 143 -11.17 -3.40 16.42
N ASP A 144 -12.34 -2.83 16.74
CA ASP A 144 -13.02 -3.05 18.01
C ASP A 144 -13.72 -4.42 18.08
N GLU A 145 -14.31 -4.86 16.98
CA GLU A 145 -15.08 -6.12 16.95
C GLU A 145 -14.31 -7.30 16.33
N ARG A 146 -13.53 -7.05 15.26
CA ARG A 146 -12.83 -8.09 14.49
C ARG A 146 -11.38 -7.69 14.24
N CYS A 147 -10.66 -7.45 15.33
CA CYS A 147 -9.30 -6.92 15.31
C CYS A 147 -8.35 -7.65 14.34
N THR A 148 -8.33 -8.99 14.35
CA THR A 148 -7.44 -9.78 13.47
C THR A 148 -7.71 -9.53 11.98
N ASP A 149 -8.97 -9.54 11.56
CA ASP A 149 -9.34 -9.28 10.16
C ASP A 149 -9.06 -7.82 9.79
N ALA A 150 -9.36 -6.88 10.69
CA ALA A 150 -9.11 -5.46 10.49
C ALA A 150 -7.61 -5.15 10.32
N ILE A 151 -6.74 -5.81 11.10
CA ILE A 151 -5.29 -5.73 10.96
C ILE A 151 -4.87 -6.13 9.55
N GLU A 152 -5.36 -7.26 9.04
CA GLU A 152 -5.00 -7.75 7.71
C GLU A 152 -5.49 -6.83 6.59
N LEU A 153 -6.68 -6.25 6.72
CA LEU A 153 -7.19 -5.26 5.76
C LEU A 153 -6.32 -4.00 5.71
N ILE A 154 -5.91 -3.46 6.86
CA ILE A 154 -5.07 -2.26 6.92
C ILE A 154 -3.67 -2.55 6.36
N ARG A 155 -3.10 -3.73 6.66
CA ARG A 155 -1.83 -4.17 6.08
C ARG A 155 -1.93 -4.38 4.57
N ALA A 156 -3.03 -4.97 4.08
CA ALA A 156 -3.31 -5.09 2.64
C ALA A 156 -3.38 -3.71 1.97
N HIS A 157 -3.98 -2.71 2.62
CA HIS A 157 -4.00 -1.34 2.15
C HIS A 157 -2.59 -0.75 2.05
N ALA A 158 -1.78 -0.95 3.09
CA ALA A 158 -0.38 -0.50 3.11
C ALA A 158 0.45 -1.15 1.99
N ARG A 159 0.27 -2.46 1.72
CA ARG A 159 0.93 -3.18 0.61
C ARG A 159 0.52 -2.69 -0.76
N ALA A 160 -0.75 -2.30 -0.95
CA ALA A 160 -1.22 -1.76 -2.23
C ALA A 160 -0.41 -0.52 -2.67
N TYR A 161 -0.03 0.35 -1.72
CA TYR A 161 0.84 1.49 -2.01
C TYR A 161 2.25 1.08 -2.43
N ASP A 162 2.79 0.01 -1.86
CA ASP A 162 4.10 -0.50 -2.22
C ASP A 162 4.14 -1.04 -3.66
N PHE A 163 3.13 -1.84 -4.03
CA PHE A 163 3.00 -2.36 -5.37
C PHE A 163 2.80 -1.24 -6.40
N LEU A 164 1.91 -0.27 -6.12
CA LEU A 164 1.72 0.87 -7.02
C LEU A 164 3.01 1.69 -7.20
N ALA A 165 3.78 1.90 -6.12
CA ALA A 165 5.04 2.64 -6.17
C ALA A 165 6.11 2.00 -7.07
N SER A 166 5.97 0.72 -7.43
CA SER A 166 6.85 0.04 -8.37
C SER A 166 6.64 0.50 -9.81
N PHE A 167 5.41 0.85 -10.17
CA PHE A 167 5.05 1.33 -11.52
C PHE A 167 5.28 2.83 -11.71
N GLU A 168 5.34 3.59 -10.62
CA GLU A 168 5.47 5.05 -10.67
C GLU A 168 6.88 5.48 -11.10
N PRO A 169 7.02 6.28 -12.18
CA PRO A 169 8.32 6.80 -12.59
C PRO A 169 8.80 8.00 -11.76
N ASP A 170 7.90 8.84 -11.24
CA ASP A 170 8.31 10.04 -10.50
C ASP A 170 8.71 9.73 -9.05
N LEU A 171 9.94 10.10 -8.68
CA LEU A 171 10.48 9.86 -7.34
C LEU A 171 9.68 10.55 -6.23
N SER A 172 9.09 11.73 -6.49
CA SER A 172 8.34 12.46 -5.47
C SER A 172 7.01 11.78 -5.18
N ARG A 173 6.33 11.27 -6.21
CA ARG A 173 5.09 10.48 -6.08
C ARG A 173 5.34 9.16 -5.38
N ARG A 174 6.44 8.46 -5.70
CA ARG A 174 6.87 7.27 -4.94
C ARG A 174 7.10 7.58 -3.46
N CYS A 175 7.73 8.72 -3.14
CA CYS A 175 7.90 9.14 -1.75
C CYS A 175 6.55 9.34 -1.04
N CYS A 176 5.57 9.95 -1.71
CA CYS A 176 4.23 10.13 -1.13
C CYS A 176 3.53 8.80 -0.87
N MET A 177 3.64 7.84 -1.79
CA MET A 177 3.07 6.49 -1.63
C MET A 177 3.70 5.76 -0.45
N GLN A 178 5.04 5.74 -0.36
CA GLN A 178 5.74 5.11 0.77
C GLN A 178 5.46 5.83 2.11
N LYS A 179 5.32 7.16 2.09
CA LYS A 179 4.89 7.91 3.29
C LYS A 179 3.48 7.48 3.73
N ARG A 180 2.53 7.35 2.80
CA ARG A 180 1.16 6.92 3.14
C ARG A 180 1.14 5.49 3.69
N ARG A 181 1.98 4.59 3.14
CA ARG A 181 2.22 3.25 3.70
C ARG A 181 2.70 3.32 5.16
N VAL A 182 3.70 4.15 5.45
CA VAL A 182 4.19 4.38 6.83
C VAL A 182 3.08 4.90 7.73
N ASP A 183 2.34 5.92 7.29
CA ASP A 183 1.29 6.54 8.11
C ASP A 183 0.18 5.52 8.48
N LEU A 184 -0.20 4.63 7.56
CA LEU A 184 -1.17 3.56 7.83
C LEU A 184 -0.64 2.55 8.86
N LEU A 185 0.61 2.12 8.71
CA LEU A 185 1.23 1.12 9.60
C LEU A 185 1.52 1.68 10.99
N ASP A 186 2.01 2.92 11.09
CA ASP A 186 2.25 3.61 12.36
C ASP A 186 0.93 3.82 13.12
N ALA A 187 -0.13 4.26 12.41
CA ALA A 187 -1.46 4.42 13.00
C ALA A 187 -2.02 3.08 13.53
N LEU A 188 -1.87 2.00 12.77
CA LEU A 188 -2.28 0.66 13.22
C LEU A 188 -1.49 0.22 14.45
N LEU A 189 -0.16 0.31 14.41
CA LEU A 189 0.72 -0.10 15.51
C LEU A 189 0.41 0.64 16.82
N SER A 190 -0.01 1.91 16.73
CA SER A 190 -0.38 2.72 17.90
C SER A 190 -1.68 2.27 18.60
N LYS A 191 -2.54 1.52 17.89
CA LYS A 191 -3.84 1.07 18.39
C LYS A 191 -3.82 -0.36 18.94
N LEU A 192 -2.81 -1.15 18.59
CA LEU A 192 -2.74 -2.56 18.99
C LEU A 192 -2.15 -2.72 20.38
N ASN A 193 -2.77 -3.59 21.19
CA ASN A 193 -2.17 -4.04 22.44
C ASN A 193 -1.13 -5.15 22.15
N PRO A 194 0.16 -4.92 22.42
CA PRO A 194 1.20 -5.91 22.14
C PRO A 194 0.95 -7.22 22.90
N GLN A 195 0.40 -7.20 24.11
CA GLN A 195 0.17 -8.41 24.93
C GLN A 195 -0.67 -9.48 24.21
N PHE A 196 -1.64 -9.06 23.41
CA PHE A 196 -2.54 -9.96 22.67
C PHE A 196 -2.15 -10.15 21.21
N TYR A 197 -1.49 -9.14 20.61
CA TYR A 197 -1.23 -9.08 19.18
C TYR A 197 0.27 -8.97 18.86
N MET A 198 1.15 -9.53 19.69
CA MET A 198 2.62 -9.45 19.51
C MET A 198 3.07 -9.83 18.10
N VAL A 199 2.54 -10.93 17.56
CA VAL A 199 2.90 -11.40 16.20
C VAL A 199 2.54 -10.36 15.15
N ALA A 200 1.32 -9.82 15.19
CA ALA A 200 0.90 -8.75 14.28
C ALA A 200 1.75 -7.48 14.48
N CYS A 201 2.04 -7.10 15.72
CA CYS A 201 2.89 -5.95 16.04
C CYS A 201 4.29 -6.11 15.43
N ARG A 202 4.89 -7.30 15.52
CA ARG A 202 6.18 -7.62 14.89
C ARG A 202 6.11 -7.47 13.38
N GLN A 203 5.05 -7.98 12.76
CA GLN A 203 4.88 -7.90 11.31
C GLN A 203 4.73 -6.45 10.85
N ILE A 204 3.95 -5.65 11.58
CA ILE A 204 3.74 -4.22 11.29
C ILE A 204 5.04 -3.43 11.52
N MET A 205 5.80 -3.71 12.59
CA MET A 205 7.11 -3.10 12.84
C MET A 205 8.08 -3.37 11.69
N PHE A 206 8.13 -4.61 11.22
CA PHE A 206 8.95 -4.99 10.06
C PHE A 206 8.52 -4.25 8.80
N GLU A 207 7.21 -4.29 8.46
CA GLU A 207 6.67 -3.63 7.27
C GLU A 207 6.86 -2.11 7.30
N CYS A 208 6.75 -1.48 8.48
CA CYS A 208 6.97 -0.05 8.65
C CYS A 208 8.45 0.31 8.50
N GLY A 209 9.36 -0.47 9.10
CA GLY A 209 10.80 -0.31 8.92
C GLY A 209 11.20 -0.40 7.44
N ASP A 210 10.66 -1.39 6.72
CA ASP A 210 10.89 -1.57 5.29
C ASP A 210 10.37 -0.39 4.44
N ALA A 211 9.15 0.10 4.73
CA ALA A 211 8.59 1.29 4.07
C ALA A 211 9.44 2.55 4.33
N LEU A 212 9.95 2.73 5.55
CA LEU A 212 10.84 3.83 5.91
C LEU A 212 12.19 3.73 5.18
N THR A 213 12.74 2.53 5.04
CA THR A 213 13.96 2.28 4.24
C THR A 213 13.71 2.64 2.77
N ALA A 214 12.63 2.16 2.16
CA ALA A 214 12.28 2.51 0.78
C ALA A 214 12.11 4.04 0.61
N LEU A 215 11.45 4.71 1.54
CA LEU A 215 11.28 6.16 1.54
C LEU A 215 12.63 6.90 1.68
N ARG A 216 13.55 6.39 2.52
CA ARG A 216 14.91 6.91 2.67
C ARG A 216 15.67 6.81 1.35
N ASP A 217 15.66 5.64 0.72
CA ASP A 217 16.39 5.36 -0.52
C ASP A 217 15.90 6.29 -1.65
N LEU A 218 14.59 6.50 -1.77
CA LEU A 218 14.01 7.45 -2.73
C LEU A 218 14.46 8.90 -2.47
N ASN A 219 14.51 9.32 -1.20
CA ASN A 219 14.99 10.66 -0.84
C ASN A 219 16.50 10.81 -1.08
N GLU A 220 17.27 9.73 -0.95
CA GLU A 220 18.69 9.67 -1.27
C GLU A 220 18.93 9.77 -2.78
N MET A 221 18.13 9.08 -3.60
CA MET A 221 18.15 9.24 -5.06
C MET A 221 17.85 10.68 -5.47
N LYS A 222 16.86 11.34 -4.82
CA LYS A 222 16.58 12.76 -5.06
C LYS A 222 17.77 13.65 -4.69
N LEU A 223 18.45 13.37 -3.58
CA LEU A 223 19.65 14.11 -3.17
C LEU A 223 20.79 13.94 -4.19
N LYS A 224 21.06 12.70 -4.64
CA LYS A 224 22.07 12.41 -5.68
C LYS A 224 21.76 13.14 -6.98
N ASN A 225 20.51 13.09 -7.44
CA ASN A 225 20.07 13.80 -8.65
C ASN A 225 20.19 15.32 -8.52
N PHE A 226 19.91 15.87 -7.34
CA PHE A 226 20.09 17.31 -7.08
C PHE A 226 21.57 17.69 -7.07
N SER A 227 22.41 16.93 -6.36
CA SER A 227 23.85 17.14 -6.32
C SER A 227 24.50 17.06 -7.70
N ALA A 228 24.08 16.14 -8.56
CA ALA A 228 24.59 16.00 -9.92
C ALA A 228 24.23 17.20 -10.81
N LYS A 229 23.04 17.78 -10.62
CA LYS A 229 22.61 19.00 -11.34
C LYS A 229 23.35 20.26 -10.88
N HIS A 230 23.81 20.28 -9.63
CA HIS A 230 24.49 21.42 -9.00
C HIS A 230 25.96 21.08 -8.69
N SER A 231 26.76 20.79 -9.72
CA SER A 231 28.19 20.43 -9.57
C SER A 231 29.06 21.53 -8.95
N LYS A 232 28.63 22.80 -9.03
CA LYS A 232 29.14 23.93 -8.25
C LYS A 232 27.97 24.58 -7.53
N PRO A 233 27.63 24.12 -6.31
CA PRO A 233 26.46 24.61 -5.62
C PRO A 233 26.72 26.01 -5.07
N ASP A 234 25.74 26.90 -5.22
CA ASP A 234 25.70 28.17 -4.52
C ASP A 234 25.27 27.98 -3.04
N SER A 235 25.27 29.06 -2.26
CA SER A 235 24.86 29.02 -0.85
C SER A 235 23.43 28.52 -0.65
N SER A 236 22.54 28.72 -1.62
CA SER A 236 21.16 28.24 -1.57
C SER A 236 21.07 26.73 -1.85
N ALA A 237 21.76 26.23 -2.87
CA ALA A 237 21.78 24.82 -3.23
C ALA A 237 22.44 23.96 -2.14
N THR A 238 23.52 24.46 -1.52
CA THR A 238 24.17 23.79 -0.38
C THR A 238 23.22 23.65 0.82
N ALA A 239 22.45 24.69 1.16
CA ALA A 239 21.47 24.62 2.24
C ALA A 239 20.34 23.60 1.97
N GLU A 240 19.82 23.54 0.75
CA GLU A 240 18.79 22.56 0.38
C GLU A 240 19.34 21.12 0.37
N MET A 241 20.59 20.92 -0.10
CA MET A 241 21.27 19.63 0.01
C MET A 241 21.41 19.17 1.46
N GLU A 242 21.83 20.07 2.36
CA GLU A 242 21.96 19.76 3.78
C GLU A 242 20.61 19.40 4.40
N ARG A 243 19.55 20.15 4.07
CA ARG A 243 18.18 19.86 4.52
C ARG A 243 17.73 18.48 4.06
N GLN A 244 17.97 18.15 2.80
CA GLN A 244 17.59 16.86 2.23
C GLN A 244 18.42 15.72 2.84
N ALA A 245 19.72 15.92 3.10
CA ALA A 245 20.57 14.96 3.81
C ALA A 245 20.09 14.73 5.25
N LYS A 246 19.73 15.79 5.99
CA LYS A 246 19.13 15.67 7.32
C LYS A 246 17.84 14.84 7.30
N LYS A 247 17.01 15.02 6.27
CA LYS A 247 15.78 14.23 6.07
C LYS A 247 16.08 12.75 5.82
N VAL A 248 17.05 12.43 4.96
CA VAL A 248 17.51 11.04 4.72
C VAL A 248 17.96 10.39 6.02
N ASN A 249 18.80 11.07 6.80
CA ASN A 249 19.29 10.57 8.09
C ASN A 249 18.16 10.39 9.12
N ALA A 250 17.19 11.30 9.15
CA ALA A 250 16.03 11.17 10.03
C ALA A 250 15.17 9.94 9.67
N LEU A 251 14.98 9.67 8.38
CA LEU A 251 14.26 8.47 7.91
C LEU A 251 15.02 7.19 8.26
N ALA A 252 16.35 7.17 8.07
CA ALA A 252 17.20 6.05 8.46
C ALA A 252 17.09 5.72 9.95
N ARG A 253 17.16 6.75 10.82
CA ARG A 253 16.98 6.58 12.27
C ARG A 253 15.59 6.07 12.65
N ARG A 254 14.54 6.52 11.96
CA ARG A 254 13.18 5.99 12.19
C ARG A 254 13.08 4.52 11.79
N ALA A 255 13.64 4.14 10.64
CA ALA A 255 13.65 2.74 10.19
C ALA A 255 14.40 1.86 11.20
N LEU A 256 15.57 2.33 11.64
CA LEU A 256 16.37 1.67 12.67
C LEU A 256 15.57 1.46 13.96
N GLY A 257 14.90 2.49 14.46
CA GLY A 257 14.06 2.39 15.66
C GLY A 257 12.93 1.36 15.51
N MET A 258 12.35 1.18 14.31
CA MET A 258 11.35 0.13 14.09
C MET A 258 11.96 -1.27 14.15
N PHE A 259 13.14 -1.47 13.55
CA PHE A 259 13.83 -2.76 13.61
C PHE A 259 14.37 -3.07 15.01
N GLU A 260 14.87 -2.08 15.75
CA GLU A 260 15.27 -2.25 17.15
C GLU A 260 14.08 -2.66 18.03
N ARG A 261 12.93 -2.02 17.86
CA ARG A 261 11.68 -2.40 18.55
C ARG A 261 11.27 -3.83 18.18
N LEU A 262 11.35 -4.21 16.91
CA LEU A 262 11.11 -5.58 16.45
C LEU A 262 12.03 -6.57 17.15
N LEU A 263 13.34 -6.36 17.13
CA LEU A 263 14.32 -7.25 17.78
C LEU A 263 14.10 -7.34 19.29
N SER A 264 13.85 -6.20 19.94
CA SER A 264 13.56 -6.15 21.37
C SER A 264 12.32 -6.96 21.75
N SER A 265 11.37 -7.11 20.82
CA SER A 265 10.13 -7.85 21.05
C SER A 265 10.32 -9.37 21.11
N PHE A 266 11.46 -9.89 20.66
CA PHE A 266 11.80 -11.32 20.75
C PHE A 266 12.57 -11.68 22.02
N LYS A 267 13.08 -10.67 22.74
CA LYS A 267 13.87 -10.90 23.95
C LYS A 267 13.03 -11.60 25.02
N THR A 268 13.65 -12.53 25.72
CA THR A 268 12.98 -13.25 26.81
C THR A 268 12.65 -12.28 27.96
N PRO A 269 11.47 -12.37 28.59
CA PRO A 269 11.10 -11.47 29.69
C PRO A 269 12.01 -11.59 30.92
N VAL A 270 12.65 -12.75 31.09
CA VAL A 270 13.43 -13.10 32.29
C VAL A 270 14.83 -12.50 32.22
N ASP A 271 15.54 -12.67 31.09
CA ASP A 271 16.97 -12.33 31.00
C ASP A 271 17.25 -11.19 29.99
N GLN A 272 16.24 -10.72 29.25
CA GLN A 272 16.39 -9.78 28.13
C GLN A 272 17.42 -10.22 27.08
N THR A 273 17.71 -11.51 27.03
CA THR A 273 18.62 -12.14 26.08
C THR A 273 17.88 -12.44 24.78
N GLU A 274 18.63 -12.50 23.69
CA GLU A 274 18.09 -12.94 22.41
C GLU A 274 17.70 -14.42 22.49
N PRO A 275 16.61 -14.84 21.83
CA PRO A 275 16.23 -16.25 21.81
C PRO A 275 17.28 -17.08 21.06
N GLU A 276 17.54 -18.30 21.53
CA GLU A 276 18.46 -19.24 20.87
C GLU A 276 17.97 -19.61 19.46
N PHE A 277 16.65 -19.62 19.26
CA PHE A 277 16.01 -19.96 17.99
C PHE A 277 14.91 -18.94 17.65
N TYR A 278 14.91 -18.51 16.40
CA TYR A 278 13.80 -17.78 15.79
C TYR A 278 12.96 -18.75 14.96
N GLU A 279 11.64 -18.54 14.91
CA GLU A 279 10.79 -19.27 13.95
C GLU A 279 11.23 -18.93 12.52
N GLU A 280 11.05 -19.88 11.59
CA GLU A 280 11.54 -19.76 10.21
C GLU A 280 11.03 -18.50 9.50
N GLU A 281 9.77 -18.12 9.75
CA GLU A 281 9.13 -16.92 9.22
C GLU A 281 9.85 -15.62 9.62
N TRP A 282 10.51 -15.63 10.78
CA TRP A 282 11.26 -14.49 11.30
C TRP A 282 12.74 -14.53 10.92
N LEU A 283 13.24 -15.68 10.48
CA LEU A 283 14.65 -15.87 10.19
C LEU A 283 15.14 -14.89 9.12
N TYR A 284 14.38 -14.70 8.04
CA TYR A 284 14.71 -13.68 7.02
C TYR A 284 14.71 -12.26 7.61
N SER A 285 13.65 -11.92 8.34
CA SER A 285 13.44 -10.59 8.92
C SER A 285 14.55 -10.21 9.90
N VAL A 286 15.02 -11.19 10.68
CA VAL A 286 16.10 -11.04 11.66
C VAL A 286 17.46 -11.05 10.95
N LEU A 287 17.77 -12.07 10.14
CA LEU A 287 19.09 -12.25 9.54
C LEU A 287 19.44 -11.24 8.44
N VAL A 288 18.49 -10.80 7.62
CA VAL A 288 18.78 -9.92 6.48
C VAL A 288 18.85 -8.45 6.91
N LYS A 289 18.13 -8.06 7.98
CA LYS A 289 18.07 -6.66 8.42
C LYS A 289 19.01 -6.34 9.59
N LEU A 290 19.47 -7.32 10.39
CA LEU A 290 20.55 -7.13 11.38
C LEU A 290 21.84 -6.55 10.76
N PRO A 291 22.34 -7.02 9.60
CA PRO A 291 23.47 -6.40 8.91
C PRO A 291 23.15 -5.01 8.35
N PHE A 292 21.89 -4.77 7.96
CA PHE A 292 21.43 -3.49 7.43
C PHE A 292 21.47 -2.40 8.52
N ILE A 293 21.17 -2.77 9.76
CA ILE A 293 21.37 -1.92 10.96
C ILE A 293 22.85 -1.56 11.12
N HIS A 294 23.74 -2.54 10.98
CA HIS A 294 25.19 -2.33 11.14
C HIS A 294 25.81 -1.47 10.02
N CYS A 295 25.27 -1.53 8.79
CA CYS A 295 25.67 -0.66 7.68
C CYS A 295 25.06 0.75 7.70
N LEU A 296 23.99 0.98 8.47
CA LEU A 296 23.38 2.32 8.63
C LEU A 296 24.01 3.13 9.78
N LEU A 297 24.73 2.46 10.68
CA LEU A 297 25.37 3.06 11.87
C LEU A 297 26.87 3.38 11.68
N ASN A 298 27.49 2.92 10.59
CA ASN A 298 28.88 3.21 10.21
C ASN A 298 28.94 4.04 8.92
#